data_AF-A0A358C5H2-F1
#
_entry.id   AF-A0A358C5H2-F1
#
_cell.length_a   1.000
_cell.length_b   1.000
_cell.length_c   1.000
_cell.angle_alpha   90.00
_cell.angle_beta   90.00
_cell.angle_gamma   90.00
#
_symmetry.space_group_name_H-M   'P 1'
#
loop_
_entity.id
_entity.type
_entity.pdbx_description
1 polymer ?
#
loop_
_entity_poly.entity_id
_entity_poly.type
_entity_poly.pdbx_seq_one_letter_code
_entity_poly.pdbx_strand_id
1 'polypeptide(L)'
;MYPPLIETVPMDTVDSPLSRYRITLYLQPRVDGHVIVPTLRLPWYDAARGQPASVAIPGKALDVFDPRWRLARQVAAAGVAAVLLIAAGWMLRRMVRWRLARRRGRRAIRAATDTRELAHAVRRFSLTGQPEAPSLGAWQRRMQLETGRCVDEKLVAALEAQCYGQASSDDADTRAAWVLALSRARPTSINLKQRSVRS
;
A
#
# COMPACT_ATOMS: atom_id res chain seq x y z
N MET A 1 8.17 -11.48 45.85
CA MET A 1 9.57 -11.81 45.47
C MET A 1 9.79 -13.25 45.88
N TYR A 2 10.15 -14.13 44.94
CA TYR A 2 10.40 -15.53 45.28
C TYR A 2 11.77 -15.64 45.97
N PRO A 3 11.93 -16.55 46.95
CA PRO A 3 13.22 -16.74 47.60
C PRO A 3 14.27 -17.20 46.57
N PRO A 4 15.53 -16.75 46.69
CA PRO A 4 16.63 -17.24 45.85
C PRO A 4 16.85 -18.73 46.10
N LEU A 5 17.04 -19.50 45.03
CA LEU A 5 17.49 -20.88 45.13
C LEU A 5 19.01 -20.90 45.10
N ILE A 6 19.63 -21.47 46.14
CA ILE A 6 21.08 -21.59 46.27
C ILE A 6 21.43 -23.07 46.26
N GLU A 7 22.27 -23.48 45.31
CA GLU A 7 22.70 -24.86 45.16
C GLU A 7 24.23 -24.93 45.15
N THR A 8 24.77 -25.94 45.81
CA THR A 8 26.18 -26.29 45.70
C THR A 8 26.40 -27.06 44.41
N VAL A 9 27.30 -26.57 43.56
CA VAL A 9 27.69 -27.25 42.32
C VAL A 9 29.00 -28.01 42.60
N PRO A 10 29.05 -29.32 42.34
CA PRO A 10 30.29 -30.08 42.51
C PRO A 10 31.39 -29.49 41.62
N MET A 11 32.61 -29.42 42.15
CA MET A 11 33.78 -29.06 41.34
C MET A 11 34.15 -30.25 40.44
N ASP A 12 34.64 -29.96 39.23
CA ASP A 12 35.11 -30.99 38.29
C ASP A 12 36.33 -31.77 38.83
N THR A 13 36.96 -31.27 39.90
CA THR A 13 38.13 -31.86 40.58
C THR A 13 37.80 -32.13 42.05
N VAL A 14 38.01 -33.36 42.50
CA VAL A 14 37.62 -33.85 43.84
C VAL A 14 38.39 -33.16 44.98
N ASP A 15 39.60 -32.66 44.70
CA ASP A 15 40.50 -32.09 45.72
C ASP A 15 40.59 -30.55 45.70
N SER A 16 39.65 -29.86 45.03
CA SER A 16 39.65 -28.40 45.00
C SER A 16 39.11 -27.82 46.32
N PRO A 17 39.86 -26.94 47.01
CA PRO A 17 39.38 -26.27 48.23
C PRO A 17 38.30 -25.19 47.95
N LEU A 18 37.93 -24.99 46.68
CA LEU A 18 36.97 -23.99 46.26
C LEU A 18 35.55 -24.54 46.27
N SER A 19 34.63 -23.80 46.89
CA SER A 19 33.19 -24.09 46.80
C SER A 19 32.56 -23.29 45.66
N ARG A 20 31.76 -23.95 44.82
CA ARG A 20 31.01 -23.32 43.73
C ARG A 20 29.52 -23.32 44.08
N TYR A 21 28.91 -22.14 44.06
CA TYR A 21 27.48 -21.96 44.32
C TYR A 21 26.77 -21.44 43.07
N ARG A 22 25.60 -22.02 42.75
CA ARG A 22 24.66 -21.50 41.76
C ARG A 22 23.52 -20.81 42.49
N ILE A 23 23.34 -19.52 42.21
CA ILE A 23 22.25 -18.71 42.78
C ILE A 23 21.26 -18.40 41.67
N THR A 24 20.04 -18.91 41.79
CA THR A 24 18.95 -18.68 40.84
C THR A 24 17.94 -17.71 41.44
N LEU A 25 17.72 -16.58 40.75
CA LEU A 25 16.71 -15.59 41.10
C LEU A 25 15.53 -15.71 40.14
N TYR A 26 14.34 -15.99 40.68
CA TYR A 26 13.13 -16.06 39.88
C TYR A 26 12.49 -14.68 39.75
N LEU A 27 12.39 -14.21 38.51
CA LEU A 27 11.72 -12.97 38.14
C LEU A 27 10.55 -13.29 37.21
N GLN A 28 9.35 -12.86 37.59
CA GLN A 28 8.16 -12.94 36.73
C GLN A 28 7.66 -11.51 36.46
N PRO A 29 8.21 -10.84 35.43
CA PRO A 29 7.75 -9.51 35.08
C PRO A 29 6.32 -9.58 34.53
N ARG A 30 5.42 -8.78 35.08
CA ARG A 30 4.00 -8.75 34.70
C ARG A 30 3.68 -7.68 33.65
N VAL A 31 4.61 -6.76 33.41
CA VAL A 31 4.45 -5.62 32.53
C VAL A 31 5.74 -5.44 31.74
N ASP A 32 5.61 -5.00 30.49
CA ASP A 32 6.74 -4.60 29.66
C ASP A 32 7.53 -3.47 30.31
N GLY A 33 8.86 -3.53 30.21
CA GLY A 33 9.72 -2.46 30.71
C GLY A 33 11.11 -2.91 31.14
N HIS A 34 11.85 -1.94 31.66
CA HIS A 34 13.18 -2.14 32.19
C HIS A 34 13.08 -2.73 33.59
N VAL A 35 13.55 -3.96 33.77
CA VAL A 35 13.70 -4.56 35.08
C VAL A 35 15.15 -4.45 35.52
N ILE A 36 15.36 -3.75 36.62
CA ILE A 36 16.68 -3.64 37.24
C ILE A 36 16.84 -4.83 38.19
N VAL A 37 17.76 -5.73 37.85
CA VAL A 37 18.20 -6.75 38.81
C VAL A 37 19.04 -6.03 39.86
N PRO A 38 18.69 -6.12 41.15
CA PRO A 38 19.42 -5.42 42.20
C PRO A 38 20.85 -5.97 42.32
N THR A 39 21.77 -5.10 42.75
CA THR A 39 23.14 -5.52 43.09
C THR A 39 23.09 -6.51 44.25
N LEU A 40 23.66 -7.70 44.05
CA LEU A 40 23.70 -8.74 45.07
C LEU A 40 24.94 -8.56 45.94
N ARG A 41 24.76 -8.64 47.25
CA ARG A 41 25.87 -8.66 48.20
C ARG A 41 25.95 -10.06 48.81
N LEU A 42 27.10 -10.70 48.65
CA LEU A 42 27.36 -12.03 49.17
C LEU A 42 28.35 -11.90 50.34
N PRO A 43 27.86 -11.92 51.59
CA PRO A 43 28.74 -11.95 52.75
C PRO A 43 29.33 -13.35 52.92
N TRP A 44 30.61 -13.41 53.28
CA TRP A 44 31.31 -14.65 53.63
C TRP A 44 32.31 -14.38 54.75
N TYR A 45 32.68 -15.41 55.51
CA TYR A 45 33.66 -15.27 56.58
C TYR A 45 35.06 -15.57 56.07
N ASP A 46 35.96 -14.59 56.13
CA ASP A 46 37.36 -14.76 55.75
C ASP A 46 38.17 -15.32 56.92
N ALA A 47 38.41 -16.62 56.89
CA ALA A 47 39.17 -17.33 57.92
C ALA A 47 40.65 -16.89 58.00
N ALA A 48 41.24 -16.39 56.90
CA ALA A 48 42.62 -15.92 56.90
C ALA A 48 42.77 -14.55 57.57
N ARG A 49 41.72 -13.72 57.50
CA ARG A 49 41.68 -12.38 58.11
C ARG A 49 40.88 -12.30 59.41
N GLY A 50 40.20 -13.38 59.79
CA GLY A 50 39.38 -13.47 60.99
C GLY A 50 38.18 -12.49 61.00
N GLN A 51 37.69 -12.09 59.82
CA GLN A 51 36.69 -11.04 59.69
C GLN A 51 35.65 -11.36 58.60
N PRO A 52 34.41 -10.83 58.72
CA PRO A 52 33.43 -10.93 57.65
C PRO A 52 33.85 -10.08 56.46
N ALA A 53 33.89 -10.68 55.28
CA ALA A 53 34.11 -10.03 54.00
C ALA A 53 32.82 -10.07 53.15
N SER A 54 32.73 -9.23 52.14
CA SER A 54 31.58 -9.25 51.22
C SER A 54 32.00 -8.94 49.80
N VAL A 55 31.35 -9.59 48.83
CA VAL A 55 31.52 -9.30 47.40
C VAL A 55 30.20 -8.75 46.86
N ALA A 56 30.30 -7.65 46.10
CA ALA A 56 29.15 -7.06 45.41
C ALA A 56 29.15 -7.50 43.94
N ILE A 57 28.08 -8.18 43.52
CA ILE A 57 27.82 -8.51 42.11
C ILE A 57 26.92 -7.40 41.56
N PRO A 58 27.40 -6.59 40.60
CA PRO A 58 26.64 -5.46 40.09
C PRO A 58 25.33 -5.93 39.47
N GLY A 59 24.27 -5.19 39.80
CA GLY A 59 22.97 -5.36 39.17
C GLY A 59 23.04 -5.14 37.66
N LYS A 60 22.12 -5.76 36.92
CA LYS A 60 22.01 -5.62 35.46
C LYS A 60 20.60 -5.19 35.07
N ALA A 61 20.49 -4.26 34.13
CA ALA A 61 19.22 -3.93 33.50
C ALA A 61 18.85 -5.03 32.47
N LEU A 62 17.62 -5.53 32.58
CA LEU A 62 17.03 -6.46 31.64
C LEU A 62 15.83 -5.80 30.97
N ASP A 63 15.77 -5.90 29.65
CA ASP A 63 14.62 -5.44 28.88
C ASP A 63 13.64 -6.60 28.73
N VAL A 64 12.44 -6.41 29.29
CA VAL A 64 11.36 -7.37 29.19
C VAL A 64 10.37 -6.89 28.13
N PHE A 65 10.06 -7.76 27.18
CA PHE A 65 9.12 -7.49 26.11
C PHE A 65 8.06 -8.60 26.02
N ASP A 66 6.81 -8.24 25.84
CA ASP A 66 5.73 -9.17 25.52
C ASP A 66 5.85 -9.63 24.05
N PRO A 67 6.11 -10.93 23.79
CA PRO A 67 6.23 -11.45 22.42
C PRO A 67 4.93 -11.30 21.63
N ARG A 68 3.76 -11.24 22.29
CA ARG A 68 2.44 -11.13 21.64
C ARG A 68 2.27 -9.77 20.98
N TRP A 69 2.72 -8.71 21.64
CA TRP A 69 2.68 -7.36 21.09
C TRP A 69 3.64 -7.15 19.91
N ARG A 70 4.77 -7.85 19.92
CA ARG A 70 5.70 -7.85 18.77
C ARG A 70 5.06 -8.54 17.56
N LEU A 71 4.43 -9.70 17.78
CA LEU A 71 3.73 -10.44 16.72
C LEU A 71 2.54 -9.64 16.17
N ALA A 72 1.72 -9.05 17.04
CA ALA A 72 0.57 -8.24 16.65
C ALA A 72 0.97 -7.06 15.75
N ARG A 73 2.06 -6.35 16.10
CA ARG A 73 2.60 -5.26 15.27
C ARG A 73 3.08 -5.73 13.90
N GLN A 74 3.75 -6.88 13.82
CA GLN A 74 4.20 -7.45 12.55
C GLN A 74 3.03 -7.85 11.65
N VAL A 75 2.01 -8.51 12.22
CA VAL A 75 0.80 -8.91 11.49
C VAL A 75 0.04 -7.67 11.01
N ALA A 76 -0.11 -6.66 11.87
CA ALA A 76 -0.75 -5.40 11.48
C ALA A 76 0.00 -4.70 10.33
N ALA A 77 1.32 -4.61 10.41
CA ALA A 77 2.15 -4.01 9.36
C ALA A 77 2.05 -4.79 8.03
N ALA A 78 2.09 -6.12 8.09
CA ALA A 78 1.93 -6.97 6.92
C ALA A 78 0.53 -6.81 6.29
N GLY A 79 -0.52 -6.72 7.12
CA GLY A 79 -1.87 -6.46 6.67
C GLY A 79 -2.01 -5.12 5.94
N VAL A 80 -1.46 -4.04 6.51
CA VAL A 80 -1.45 -2.72 5.86
C VAL A 80 -0.69 -2.76 4.53
N ALA A 81 0.48 -3.41 4.49
CA ALA A 81 1.25 -3.56 3.25
C ALA A 81 0.46 -4.33 2.17
N ALA A 82 -0.21 -5.42 2.54
CA ALA A 82 -1.04 -6.19 1.61
C ALA A 82 -2.19 -5.36 1.04
N VAL A 83 -2.89 -4.60 1.88
CA VAL A 83 -3.99 -3.71 1.43
C VAL A 83 -3.46 -2.64 0.47
N LEU A 84 -2.30 -2.03 0.76
CA LEU A 84 -1.68 -1.05 -0.13
C LEU A 84 -1.29 -1.65 -1.48
N LEU A 85 -0.76 -2.88 -1.50
CA LEU A 85 -0.42 -3.59 -2.74
C LEU A 85 -1.66 -3.91 -3.57
N ILE A 86 -2.75 -4.34 -2.93
CA ILE A 86 -4.03 -4.58 -3.62
C ILE A 86 -4.57 -3.29 -4.23
N ALA A 87 -4.56 -2.19 -3.46
CA ALA A 87 -5.01 -0.88 -3.93
C ALA A 87 -4.15 -0.36 -5.10
N ALA A 88 -2.82 -0.48 -4.99
CA ALA A 88 -1.89 -0.10 -6.04
C ALA A 88 -2.09 -0.95 -7.31
N GLY A 89 -2.24 -2.26 -7.16
CA GLY A 89 -2.52 -3.18 -8.28
C GLY A 89 -3.84 -2.85 -8.98
N TRP A 90 -4.89 -2.54 -8.23
CA TRP A 90 -6.17 -2.10 -8.79
C TRP A 90 -6.05 -0.78 -9.54
N MET A 91 -5.36 0.20 -8.95
CA MET A 91 -5.13 1.51 -9.57
C MET A 91 -4.30 1.40 -10.85
N LEU A 92 -3.28 0.54 -10.85
CA LEU A 92 -2.45 0.25 -12.02
C LEU A 92 -3.27 -0.42 -13.13
N ARG A 93 -4.03 -1.48 -12.82
CA ARG A 93 -4.93 -2.14 -13.78
C ARG A 93 -5.90 -1.16 -14.40
N ARG A 94 -6.50 -0.29 -13.58
CA ARG A 94 -7.41 0.77 -14.01
C ARG A 94 -6.72 1.74 -14.97
N MET A 95 -5.53 2.22 -14.63
CA MET A 95 -4.73 3.10 -15.50
C MET A 95 -4.35 2.43 -16.83
N VAL A 96 -3.87 1.18 -16.79
CA VAL A 96 -3.47 0.43 -17.98
C VAL A 96 -4.67 0.22 -18.91
N ARG A 97 -5.83 -0.17 -18.36
CA ARG A 97 -7.06 -0.38 -19.13
C ARG A 97 -7.44 0.87 -19.92
N TRP A 98 -7.40 2.04 -19.28
CA TRP A 98 -7.72 3.31 -19.93
C TRP A 98 -6.69 3.74 -20.97
N ARG A 99 -5.40 3.55 -20.68
CA ARG A 99 -4.32 3.83 -21.64
C ARG A 99 -4.44 2.96 -22.88
N LEU A 100 -4.78 1.69 -22.71
CA LEU A 100 -5.01 0.76 -23.82
C LEU A 100 -6.25 1.15 -24.62
N ALA A 101 -7.38 1.43 -23.96
CA ALA A 101 -8.59 1.89 -24.63
C ALA A 101 -8.33 3.16 -25.46
N ARG A 102 -7.59 4.11 -24.89
CA ARG A 102 -7.18 5.34 -25.58
C ARG A 102 -6.24 5.09 -26.76
N ARG A 103 -5.28 4.18 -26.65
CA ARG A 103 -4.39 3.80 -27.77
C ARG A 103 -5.17 3.11 -28.90
N ARG A 104 -6.06 2.17 -28.57
CA ARG A 104 -6.91 1.45 -29.54
C ARG A 104 -7.85 2.41 -30.27
N GLY A 105 -8.51 3.29 -29.52
CA GLY A 105 -9.37 4.33 -30.07
C GLY A 105 -8.67 5.27 -31.03
N ARG A 106 -7.48 5.77 -30.65
CA ARG A 106 -6.67 6.62 -31.55
C ARG A 106 -6.23 5.89 -32.81
N ARG A 107 -5.91 4.59 -32.72
CA ARG A 107 -5.55 3.79 -33.90
C ARG A 107 -6.76 3.60 -34.81
N ALA A 108 -7.94 3.30 -34.26
CA ALA A 108 -9.17 3.15 -35.04
C ALA A 108 -9.54 4.45 -35.78
N ILE A 109 -9.44 5.60 -35.10
CA ILE A 109 -9.74 6.92 -35.70
C ILE A 109 -8.70 7.30 -36.77
N ARG A 110 -7.43 6.92 -36.60
CA ARG A 110 -6.41 7.15 -37.62
C ARG A 110 -6.59 6.26 -38.86
N ALA A 111 -7.05 5.02 -38.64
CA ALA A 111 -7.23 4.01 -39.67
C ALA A 111 -8.54 4.17 -40.46
N ALA A 112 -9.48 5.00 -40.00
CA ALA A 112 -10.69 5.32 -40.74
C ALA A 112 -10.33 5.95 -42.10
N THR A 113 -10.86 5.37 -43.17
CA THR A 113 -10.59 5.79 -44.55
C THR A 113 -11.62 6.80 -45.02
N ASP A 114 -12.86 6.67 -44.55
CA ASP A 114 -14.01 7.52 -44.92
C ASP A 114 -14.65 8.19 -43.69
N THR A 115 -15.39 9.28 -43.92
CA THR A 115 -16.15 10.06 -42.93
C THR A 115 -17.12 9.19 -42.11
N ARG A 116 -17.76 8.20 -42.74
CA ARG A 116 -18.65 7.23 -42.06
C ARG A 116 -17.89 6.28 -41.15
N GLU A 117 -16.72 5.81 -41.58
CA GLU A 117 -15.83 4.99 -40.74
C GLU A 117 -15.28 5.80 -39.56
N LEU A 118 -15.01 7.09 -39.76
CA LEU A 118 -14.59 8.01 -38.71
C LEU A 118 -15.70 8.17 -37.66
N ALA A 119 -16.95 8.40 -38.07
CA ALA A 119 -18.09 8.49 -37.17
C ALA A 119 -18.33 7.20 -36.37
N HIS A 120 -18.22 6.04 -37.01
CA HIS A 120 -18.30 4.75 -36.33
C HIS A 120 -17.15 4.55 -35.33
N ALA A 121 -15.91 4.89 -35.71
CA ALA A 121 -14.74 4.82 -34.83
C ALA A 121 -14.87 5.73 -33.60
N VAL A 122 -15.44 6.93 -33.78
CA VAL A 122 -15.77 7.86 -32.68
C VAL A 122 -16.84 7.26 -31.78
N ARG A 123 -17.98 6.78 -32.31
CA ARG A 123 -19.06 6.19 -31.51
C ARG A 123 -18.62 4.98 -30.69
N ARG A 124 -17.69 4.17 -31.22
CA ARG A 124 -17.10 3.01 -30.55
C ARG A 124 -16.06 3.39 -29.49
N PHE A 125 -15.54 4.62 -29.50
CA PHE A 125 -14.57 5.07 -28.51
C PHE A 125 -15.20 5.19 -27.12
N SER A 126 -14.63 4.47 -26.13
CA SER A 126 -14.94 4.61 -24.71
C SER A 126 -13.68 4.41 -23.87
N LEU A 127 -13.53 5.20 -22.81
CA LEU A 127 -12.45 5.03 -21.84
C LEU A 127 -12.78 3.97 -20.79
N THR A 128 -14.07 3.71 -20.55
CA THR A 128 -14.54 2.77 -19.52
C THR A 128 -14.94 1.40 -20.08
N GLY A 129 -14.91 1.23 -21.40
CA GLY A 129 -15.23 -0.03 -22.08
C GLY A 129 -16.73 -0.23 -22.32
N GLN A 130 -17.49 0.87 -22.44
CA GLN A 130 -18.90 0.85 -22.79
C GLN A 130 -19.10 0.36 -24.24
N PRO A 131 -20.28 -0.22 -24.55
CA PRO A 131 -20.63 -0.58 -25.92
C PRO A 131 -20.71 0.66 -26.83
N GLU A 132 -20.79 0.44 -28.13
CA GLU A 132 -20.87 1.53 -29.10
C GLU A 132 -22.08 2.45 -28.83
N ALA A 133 -21.87 3.76 -28.93
CA ALA A 133 -22.96 4.71 -28.74
C ALA A 133 -23.94 4.67 -29.92
N PRO A 134 -25.25 4.84 -29.71
CA PRO A 134 -26.25 4.82 -30.79
C PRO A 134 -26.17 6.05 -31.71
N SER A 135 -25.62 7.17 -31.22
CA SER A 135 -25.40 8.40 -31.99
C SER A 135 -24.17 9.15 -31.50
N LEU A 136 -23.71 10.13 -32.28
CA LEU A 136 -22.60 11.01 -31.89
C LEU A 136 -22.98 11.92 -30.69
N GLY A 137 -24.21 12.43 -30.65
CA GLY A 137 -24.72 13.14 -29.46
C GLY A 137 -24.83 12.26 -28.19
N ALA A 138 -25.19 10.98 -28.33
CA ALA A 138 -25.17 10.03 -27.20
C ALA A 138 -23.73 9.74 -26.73
N TRP A 139 -22.80 9.62 -27.68
CA TRP A 139 -21.37 9.48 -27.40
C TRP A 139 -20.81 10.71 -26.66
N GLN A 140 -21.17 11.92 -27.07
CA GLN A 140 -20.71 13.16 -26.46
C GLN A 140 -21.14 13.28 -24.99
N ARG A 141 -22.43 13.04 -24.71
CA ARG A 141 -22.95 13.01 -23.33
C ARG A 141 -22.24 11.96 -22.47
N ARG A 142 -21.97 10.78 -23.03
CA ARG A 142 -21.19 9.74 -22.36
C ARG A 142 -19.76 10.21 -22.07
N MET A 143 -19.08 10.81 -23.03
CA MET A 143 -17.72 11.32 -22.84
C MET A 143 -17.66 12.43 -21.79
N GLN A 144 -18.68 13.28 -21.71
CA GLN A 144 -18.81 14.28 -20.65
C GLN A 144 -18.92 13.64 -19.26
N LEU A 145 -19.70 12.57 -19.11
CA LEU A 145 -19.79 11.81 -17.87
C LEU A 145 -18.48 11.08 -17.53
N GLU A 146 -17.79 10.50 -18.52
CA GLU A 146 -16.54 9.77 -18.31
C GLU A 146 -15.34 10.68 -17.99
N THR A 147 -15.27 11.87 -18.60
CA THR A 147 -14.09 12.76 -18.55
C THR A 147 -14.31 14.09 -17.84
N GLY A 148 -15.56 14.41 -17.48
CA GLY A 148 -15.91 15.68 -16.86
C GLY A 148 -15.71 16.88 -17.78
N ARG A 149 -15.41 16.66 -19.06
CA ARG A 149 -15.20 17.68 -20.09
C ARG A 149 -16.08 17.38 -21.29
N CYS A 150 -16.75 18.40 -21.80
CA CYS A 150 -17.44 18.29 -23.07
C CYS A 150 -16.39 18.25 -24.20
N VAL A 151 -16.51 17.27 -25.10
CA VAL A 151 -15.83 17.37 -26.40
C VAL A 151 -16.53 18.50 -27.17
N ASP A 152 -15.77 19.31 -27.89
CA ASP A 152 -16.28 20.52 -28.57
C ASP A 152 -17.49 20.19 -29.46
N GLU A 153 -18.64 20.80 -29.15
CA GLU A 153 -19.91 20.61 -29.87
C GLU A 153 -19.76 20.90 -31.36
N LYS A 154 -18.93 21.89 -31.70
CA LYS A 154 -18.68 22.27 -33.11
C LYS A 154 -18.03 21.14 -33.90
N LEU A 155 -17.17 20.36 -33.23
CA LEU A 155 -16.41 19.27 -33.83
C LEU A 155 -17.29 18.03 -34.03
N VAL A 156 -18.28 17.83 -33.14
CA VAL A 156 -19.35 16.83 -33.30
C VAL A 156 -20.30 17.23 -34.43
N ALA A 157 -20.78 18.47 -34.45
CA ALA A 157 -21.69 18.99 -35.47
C ALA A 157 -21.07 18.99 -36.87
N ALA A 158 -19.78 19.31 -37.00
CA ALA A 158 -19.06 19.24 -38.27
C ALA A 158 -18.98 17.81 -38.81
N LEU A 159 -18.75 16.82 -37.94
CA LEU A 159 -18.72 15.41 -38.34
C LEU A 159 -20.11 14.90 -38.74
N GLU A 160 -21.16 15.32 -38.04
CA GLU A 160 -22.55 15.01 -38.43
C GLU A 160 -22.89 15.62 -39.79
N ALA A 161 -22.58 16.90 -40.02
CA ALA A 161 -22.81 17.58 -41.30
C ALA A 161 -22.07 16.90 -42.47
N GLN A 162 -20.83 16.45 -42.27
CA GLN A 162 -20.09 15.67 -43.27
C GLN A 162 -20.74 14.30 -43.55
N CYS A 163 -21.20 13.61 -42.51
CA CYS A 163 -21.87 12.30 -42.65
C CYS A 163 -23.19 12.39 -43.45
N TYR A 164 -23.89 13.51 -43.38
CA TYR A 164 -25.12 13.79 -44.15
C TYR A 164 -24.86 14.50 -45.49
N GLY A 165 -23.59 14.65 -45.91
CA GLY A 165 -23.21 15.28 -47.18
C GLY A 165 -23.47 16.78 -47.24
N GLN A 166 -23.65 17.45 -46.11
CA GLN A 166 -23.96 18.88 -46.01
C GLN A 166 -22.70 19.76 -45.97
N ALA A 167 -21.51 19.17 -45.80
CA ALA A 167 -20.24 19.89 -45.76
C ALA A 167 -19.16 19.11 -46.51
N SER A 168 -18.44 19.80 -47.41
CA SER A 168 -17.19 19.32 -47.99
C SER A 168 -16.05 19.92 -47.16
N SER A 169 -15.20 19.05 -46.60
CA SER A 169 -14.04 19.45 -45.81
C SER A 169 -12.87 18.56 -46.20
N ASP A 170 -11.66 19.07 -45.99
CA ASP A 170 -10.47 18.24 -46.03
C ASP A 170 -10.53 17.21 -44.87
N ASP A 171 -10.59 15.94 -45.23
CA ASP A 171 -10.74 14.81 -44.30
C ASP A 171 -9.52 14.66 -43.38
N ALA A 172 -8.35 15.09 -43.85
CA ALA A 172 -7.09 15.00 -43.11
C ALA A 172 -7.08 15.93 -41.88
N ASP A 173 -7.53 17.18 -42.05
CA ASP A 173 -7.60 18.19 -40.99
C ASP A 173 -8.65 17.84 -39.94
N THR A 174 -9.80 17.33 -40.39
CA THR A 174 -10.89 16.86 -39.51
C THR A 174 -10.39 15.71 -38.62
N ARG A 175 -9.66 14.75 -39.19
CA ARG A 175 -9.09 13.60 -38.46
C ARG A 175 -8.03 14.05 -37.45
N ALA A 176 -7.16 14.98 -37.82
CA ALA A 176 -6.14 15.53 -36.92
C ALA A 176 -6.77 16.23 -35.70
N ALA A 177 -7.83 17.01 -35.92
CA ALA A 177 -8.59 17.69 -34.88
C ALA A 177 -9.23 16.69 -33.89
N TRP A 178 -9.83 15.61 -34.39
CA TRP A 178 -10.37 14.52 -33.57
C TRP A 178 -9.31 13.81 -32.73
N VAL A 179 -8.16 13.47 -33.34
CA VAL A 179 -7.05 12.83 -32.62
C VAL A 179 -6.52 13.74 -31.51
N LEU A 180 -6.45 15.04 -31.76
CA LEU A 180 -5.97 16.03 -30.79
C LEU A 180 -6.98 16.24 -29.66
N ALA A 181 -8.26 16.39 -29.96
CA ALA A 181 -9.34 16.50 -28.95
C ALA A 181 -9.34 15.28 -28.01
N LEU A 182 -9.29 14.07 -28.56
CA LEU A 182 -9.26 12.83 -27.78
C LEU A 182 -7.91 12.58 -27.08
N SER A 183 -6.84 13.25 -27.50
CA SER A 183 -5.56 13.24 -26.77
C SER A 183 -5.62 14.06 -25.48
N ARG A 184 -6.57 14.98 -25.34
CA ARG A 184 -6.73 15.77 -24.11
C ARG A 184 -7.72 15.13 -23.13
N ALA A 185 -8.53 14.17 -23.60
CA ALA A 185 -9.44 13.40 -22.77
C ALA A 185 -8.71 12.57 -21.70
N ARG A 186 -9.07 12.80 -20.44
CA ARG A 186 -8.67 12.01 -19.27
C ARG A 186 -9.93 11.65 -18.50
N PRO A 187 -10.06 10.40 -18.00
CA PRO A 187 -11.20 10.04 -17.18
C PRO A 187 -11.18 10.92 -15.92
N THR A 188 -12.35 11.42 -15.51
CA THR A 188 -12.48 12.03 -14.19
C THR A 188 -12.14 10.93 -13.21
N SER A 189 -11.06 11.09 -12.45
CA SER A 189 -10.85 10.24 -11.29
C SER A 189 -12.04 10.48 -10.38
N ILE A 190 -13.04 9.59 -10.45
CA ILE A 190 -14.19 9.61 -9.53
C ILE A 190 -13.58 9.70 -8.15
N ASN A 191 -13.69 10.90 -7.58
CA ASN A 191 -13.21 11.21 -6.27
C ASN A 191 -14.11 10.39 -5.35
N LEU A 192 -13.57 9.33 -4.76
CA LEU A 192 -14.29 8.37 -3.92
C LEU A 192 -14.99 9.02 -2.71
N LYS A 193 -14.81 10.34 -2.50
CA LYS A 193 -15.48 11.14 -1.47
C LYS A 193 -16.98 11.39 -1.69
N GLN A 194 -17.56 11.14 -2.87
CA GLN A 194 -19.00 11.41 -3.09
C GLN A 194 -19.96 10.26 -2.76
N ARG A 195 -19.47 9.12 -2.26
CA ARG A 195 -20.35 7.96 -1.94
C ARG A 195 -20.78 7.87 -0.47
N SER A 196 -20.45 8.84 0.39
CA SER A 196 -20.86 8.84 1.81
C SER A 196 -22.04 9.75 2.14
N VAL A 197 -22.74 10.32 1.15
CA VAL A 197 -23.96 11.11 1.37
C VAL A 197 -25.12 10.40 0.69
N ARG A 198 -25.43 9.19 1.17
CA ARG A 198 -26.73 8.51 1.04
C ARG A 198 -26.66 7.18 1.78
N SER A 199 -26.78 7.27 3.10
CA SER A 199 -27.37 6.25 3.96
C SER A 199 -27.99 6.97 5.14
#